data_AF-A0A953K566-F1
#
_entry.id   AF-A0A953K566-F1
#
_cell.length_a   1.000
_cell.length_b   1.000
_cell.length_c   1.000
_cell.angle_alpha   90.00
_cell.angle_beta   90.00
_cell.angle_gamma   90.00
#
_symmetry.space_group_name_H-M   'P 1'
#
loop_
_entity.id
_entity.type
_entity.pdbx_description
1 polymer ?
#
loop_
_entity_poly.entity_id
_entity_poly.type
_entity_poly.pdbx_seq_one_letter_code
_entity_poly.pdbx_strand_id
1 'polypeptide(L)'
;MRRTPVLPLVLLAFATGAACWAGLRSVDLKVTWQFWTVMAWFPIVTGILLYWQEQVAGRTNVFIRRFIGGMVMKLMASLALFIILLKLAPDGVGKPFTIVFASLYLIYLLFSAARLARIMHSTGPHEAG
;
A
#
# COMPACT_ATOMS: atom_id res chain seq x y z
N MET A 1 -0.10 -17.95 18.85
CA MET A 1 0.14 -16.49 18.75
C MET A 1 -0.41 -15.99 17.41
N ARG A 2 -1.54 -15.26 17.40
CA ARG A 2 -2.09 -14.61 16.20
C ARG A 2 -1.06 -13.60 15.69
N ARG A 3 -0.35 -13.89 14.60
CA ARG A 3 0.52 -12.91 13.93
C ARG A 3 -0.39 -11.85 13.29
N THR A 4 -0.59 -10.73 13.98
CA THR A 4 -1.33 -9.60 13.43
C THR A 4 -0.58 -9.07 12.21
N PRO A 5 -1.23 -8.91 11.04
CA PRO A 5 -0.58 -8.42 9.83
C PRO A 5 -0.27 -6.92 9.89
N VAL A 6 -0.59 -6.27 11.02
CA VAL A 6 -0.28 -4.87 11.32
C VAL A 6 1.23 -4.66 11.53
N LEU A 7 1.93 -5.59 12.19
CA LEU A 7 3.36 -5.48 12.44
C LEU A 7 4.20 -5.35 11.14
N PRO A 8 4.07 -6.24 10.13
CA PRO A 8 4.83 -6.11 8.89
C PRO A 8 4.43 -4.87 8.08
N LEU A 9 3.19 -4.39 8.20
CA LEU A 9 2.76 -3.13 7.58
C LEU A 9 3.47 -1.93 8.22
N VAL A 10 3.56 -1.88 9.55
CA VAL A 10 4.23 -0.80 10.29
C VAL A 10 5.72 -0.79 9.96
N LEU A 11 6.38 -1.95 9.93
CA LEU A 11 7.78 -2.05 9.52
C LEU A 11 7.99 -1.58 8.08
N LEU A 12 7.11 -1.97 7.16
CA LEU A 12 7.15 -1.51 5.77
C LEU A 12 6.92 0.00 5.67
N ALA A 13 5.98 0.55 6.44
CA ALA A 13 5.71 1.99 6.48
C ALA A 13 6.92 2.77 6.97
N PHE A 14 7.59 2.26 8.01
CA PHE A 14 8.80 2.89 8.52
C PHE A 14 9.96 2.79 7.53
N ALA A 15 10.16 1.62 6.90
CA ALA A 15 11.21 1.40 5.92
C ALA A 15 11.02 2.25 4.65
N THR A 16 9.81 2.26 4.09
CA THR A 16 9.47 3.10 2.92
C THR A 16 9.50 4.58 3.26
N GLY A 17 9.08 4.94 4.47
CA GLY A 17 9.19 6.29 5.03
C GLY A 17 10.64 6.78 5.06
N ALA A 18 11.52 6.00 5.71
CA ALA A 18 12.94 6.30 5.82
C ALA A 18 13.65 6.33 4.46
N ALA A 19 13.35 5.37 3.57
CA ALA A 19 13.93 5.32 2.23
C ALA A 19 13.50 6.53 1.38
N CYS A 20 12.23 6.92 1.45
CA CYS A 20 11.73 8.08 0.71
C CYS A 20 12.33 9.39 1.26
N TRP A 21 12.47 9.51 2.58
CA TRP A 21 13.14 10.66 3.20
C TRP A 21 14.61 10.77 2.81
N ALA A 22 15.34 9.65 2.86
CA ALA A 22 16.75 9.60 2.44
C ALA A 22 16.91 9.91 0.94
N GLY A 23 16.03 9.35 0.10
CA GLY A 23 16.02 9.61 -1.34
C GLY A 23 15.76 11.08 -1.67
N LEU A 24 14.75 11.70 -1.05
CA LEU A 24 14.46 13.12 -1.26
C LEU A 24 15.62 14.02 -0.81
N ARG A 25 16.28 13.68 0.30
CA ARG A 25 17.45 14.42 0.80
C ARG A 25 18.67 14.27 -0.10
N SER A 26 18.88 13.10 -0.71
CA SER A 26 20.02 12.86 -1.62
C SER A 26 19.94 13.64 -2.94
N VAL A 27 18.74 14.12 -3.31
CA VAL A 27 18.48 14.83 -4.58
C VAL A 27 18.21 16.33 -4.33
N ASP A 28 18.46 16.82 -3.10
CA ASP A 28 18.24 18.22 -2.68
C ASP A 28 16.82 18.75 -2.99
N LEU A 29 15.84 17.84 -3.01
CA LEU A 29 14.45 18.17 -3.28
C LEU A 29 13.81 18.67 -1.99
N LYS A 30 13.21 19.86 -2.06
CA LYS A 30 12.38 20.37 -0.95
C LYS A 30 11.23 19.40 -0.71
N VAL A 31 11.22 18.80 0.47
CA VAL A 31 10.13 17.92 0.92
C VAL A 31 8.89 18.79 1.15
N THR A 32 8.03 18.84 0.13
CA THR A 32 6.75 19.53 0.22
C THR A 32 5.71 18.66 0.94
N TRP A 33 4.61 19.28 1.39
CA TRP A 33 3.56 18.58 2.13
C TRP A 33 2.91 17.44 1.32
N GLN A 34 2.92 17.51 -0.01
CA GLN A 34 2.37 16.47 -0.88
C GLN A 34 3.10 15.13 -0.69
N PHE A 35 4.44 15.14 -0.48
CA PHE A 35 5.20 13.90 -0.24
C PHE A 35 4.78 13.23 1.07
N TRP A 36 4.59 14.01 2.13
CA TRP A 36 4.09 13.50 3.41
C TRP A 36 2.70 12.88 3.28
N THR A 37 1.80 13.52 2.53
CA THR A 37 0.47 12.99 2.25
C THR A 37 0.54 11.61 1.59
N VAL A 38 1.38 11.44 0.57
CA VAL A 38 1.53 10.15 -0.12
C VAL A 38 2.16 9.09 0.79
N MET A 39 3.17 9.46 1.57
CA MET A 39 3.84 8.57 2.52
C MET A 39 2.89 8.07 3.62
N ALA A 40 1.95 8.90 4.06
CA ALA A 40 0.92 8.51 5.04
C ALA A 40 -0.26 7.75 4.37
N TRP A 41 -0.66 8.15 3.16
CA TRP A 41 -1.82 7.59 2.47
C TRP A 41 -1.73 6.08 2.25
N PHE A 42 -0.60 5.60 1.71
CA PHE A 42 -0.45 4.19 1.38
C PHE A 42 -0.51 3.24 2.58
N PRO A 43 0.18 3.48 3.71
CA PRO A 43 0.05 2.62 4.88
C PRO A 43 -1.36 2.71 5.48
N ILE A 44 -1.99 3.88 5.51
CA ILE A 44 -3.37 4.03 6.03
C ILE A 44 -4.36 3.22 5.19
N VAL A 45 -4.41 3.43 3.88
CA VAL A 45 -5.34 2.71 2.99
C VAL A 45 -5.06 1.21 3.01
N THR A 46 -3.79 0.81 3.02
CA THR A 46 -3.43 -0.61 3.08
C THR A 46 -3.87 -1.22 4.41
N GLY A 47 -3.71 -0.51 5.53
CA GLY A 47 -4.17 -0.92 6.86
C GLY A 47 -5.69 -1.07 6.94
N ILE A 48 -6.45 -0.11 6.40
CA ILE A 48 -7.92 -0.17 6.33
C ILE A 48 -8.36 -1.42 5.55
N LEU A 49 -7.77 -1.65 4.38
CA LEU A 49 -8.10 -2.81 3.54
C LEU A 49 -7.73 -4.13 4.21
N LEU A 50 -6.59 -4.18 4.90
CA LEU A 50 -6.17 -5.32 5.71
C LEU A 50 -7.22 -5.68 6.76
N TYR A 51 -7.62 -4.70 7.57
CA TYR A 51 -8.64 -4.87 8.59
C TYR A 51 -9.97 -5.34 7.98
N TRP A 52 -10.39 -4.73 6.88
CA TRP A 52 -11.63 -5.10 6.19
C TRP A 52 -11.62 -6.51 5.60
N GLN A 53 -10.45 -6.99 5.15
CA GLN A 53 -10.25 -8.35 4.66
C GLN A 53 -10.15 -9.37 5.79
N GLU A 54 -9.57 -9.02 6.94
CA GLU A 54 -9.44 -9.92 8.09
C GLU A 54 -10.80 -10.38 8.63
N GLN A 55 -11.83 -9.54 8.53
CA GLN A 55 -13.20 -9.90 8.92
C GLN A 55 -13.76 -11.11 8.17
N VAL A 56 -13.18 -11.47 7.01
CA VAL A 56 -13.63 -12.60 6.19
C VAL A 56 -12.52 -13.62 5.94
N ALA A 57 -11.43 -13.58 6.70
CA ALA A 57 -10.26 -14.45 6.51
C ALA A 57 -10.59 -15.96 6.60
N GLY A 58 -11.66 -16.33 7.30
CA GLY A 58 -12.13 -17.73 7.39
C GLY A 58 -12.91 -18.25 6.18
N ARG A 59 -13.18 -17.41 5.15
CA ARG A 59 -13.92 -17.81 3.94
C ARG A 59 -13.13 -17.42 2.69
N THR A 60 -12.33 -18.34 2.16
CA THR A 60 -11.39 -18.10 1.05
C THR A 60 -12.02 -17.41 -0.16
N ASN A 61 -13.18 -17.86 -0.63
CA ASN A 61 -13.86 -17.26 -1.78
C ASN A 61 -14.30 -15.80 -1.53
N VAL A 62 -14.79 -15.50 -0.32
CA VAL A 62 -15.23 -14.15 0.05
C VAL A 62 -14.01 -13.24 0.27
N PHE A 63 -12.95 -13.78 0.85
CA PHE A 63 -11.68 -13.09 1.03
C PHE A 63 -11.09 -12.66 -0.32
N ILE A 64 -11.01 -13.55 -1.31
CA ILE A 64 -10.49 -13.24 -2.65
C ILE A 64 -11.33 -12.14 -3.31
N ARG A 65 -12.67 -12.22 -3.26
CA ARG A 65 -13.55 -11.16 -3.79
C ARG A 65 -13.32 -9.82 -3.12
N ARG A 66 -13.25 -9.77 -1.79
CA ARG A 66 -12.93 -8.53 -1.05
C ARG A 66 -11.52 -8.04 -1.32
N PHE A 67 -10.57 -8.95 -1.55
CA PHE A 67 -9.21 -8.59 -1.93
C PHE A 67 -9.19 -7.88 -3.28
N ILE A 68 -9.76 -8.48 -4.32
CA ILE A 68 -9.83 -7.89 -5.66
C ILE A 68 -10.56 -6.55 -5.61
N GLY A 69 -11.74 -6.51 -4.97
CA GLY A 69 -12.49 -5.25 -4.81
C GLY A 69 -11.71 -4.19 -4.05
N GLY A 70 -11.02 -4.57 -2.97
CA GLY A 70 -10.15 -3.69 -2.20
C GLY A 70 -8.98 -3.13 -3.00
N MET A 71 -8.37 -3.94 -3.86
CA MET A 71 -7.27 -3.52 -4.72
C MET A 71 -7.74 -2.53 -5.79
N VAL A 72 -8.92 -2.75 -6.38
CA VAL A 72 -9.52 -1.80 -7.33
C VAL A 72 -9.87 -0.48 -6.64
N MET A 73 -10.50 -0.53 -5.45
CA MET A 73 -10.79 0.67 -4.66
C MET A 73 -9.52 1.43 -4.30
N LYS A 74 -8.46 0.73 -3.89
CA LYS A 74 -7.15 1.33 -3.62
C LYS A 74 -6.59 2.02 -4.85
N LEU A 75 -6.62 1.37 -6.01
CA LEU A 75 -6.13 1.93 -7.26
C LEU A 75 -6.89 3.22 -7.61
N MET A 76 -8.23 3.18 -7.59
CA MET A 76 -9.06 4.34 -7.93
C MET A 76 -8.85 5.50 -6.95
N ALA A 77 -8.82 5.22 -5.65
CA ALA A 77 -8.60 6.24 -4.63
C ALA A 77 -7.18 6.83 -4.71
N SER A 78 -6.18 6.00 -4.99
CA SER A 78 -4.80 6.45 -5.17
C SER A 78 -4.66 7.28 -6.46
N LEU A 79 -5.34 6.90 -7.55
CA LEU A 79 -5.33 7.66 -8.80
C LEU A 79 -5.99 9.03 -8.63
N ALA A 80 -7.14 9.09 -7.94
CA ALA A 80 -7.79 10.35 -7.61
C ALA A 80 -6.87 11.25 -6.77
N LEU A 81 -6.23 10.71 -5.73
CA LEU A 81 -5.27 11.43 -4.91
C LEU A 81 -4.07 11.91 -5.74
N PHE A 82 -3.53 11.07 -6.62
CA PHE A 82 -2.42 11.41 -7.50
C PHE A 82 -2.75 12.62 -8.38
N ILE A 83 -3.91 12.62 -9.02
CA ILE A 83 -4.35 13.73 -9.88
C ILE A 83 -4.50 15.02 -9.07
N ILE A 84 -5.11 14.95 -7.88
CA ILE A 84 -5.28 16.10 -7.00
C ILE A 84 -3.92 16.67 -6.57
N LEU A 85 -3.01 15.81 -6.10
CA LEU A 85 -1.71 16.25 -5.62
C LEU A 85 -0.81 16.74 -6.74
N LEU A 86 -0.90 16.16 -7.94
CA LEU A 86 -0.15 16.61 -9.11
C LEU A 86 -0.61 17.99 -9.57
N LYS A 87 -1.92 18.28 -9.53
CA LYS A 87 -2.45 19.62 -9.83
C LYS A 87 -2.07 20.68 -8.78
N LEU A 88 -1.85 20.26 -7.54
CA LEU A 88 -1.41 21.12 -6.44
C LEU A 88 0.10 21.18 -6.29
N ALA A 89 0.86 20.43 -7.10
CA ALA A 89 2.31 20.38 -7.00
C ALA A 89 2.91 21.65 -7.64
N PRO A 90 3.98 22.21 -7.05
CA PRO A 90 4.71 23.30 -7.69
C PRO A 90 5.35 22.84 -9.01
N ASP A 91 5.52 23.78 -9.94
CA ASP A 91 6.19 23.54 -11.21
C ASP A 91 7.60 22.95 -10.97
N GLY A 92 7.94 21.89 -11.70
CA GLY A 92 9.22 21.18 -11.59
C GLY A 92 9.24 19.99 -10.63
N VAL A 93 8.24 19.83 -9.74
CA VAL A 93 8.20 18.71 -8.76
C VAL A 93 7.38 17.51 -9.27
N GLY A 94 6.64 17.66 -10.38
CA GLY A 94 5.73 16.62 -10.90
C GLY A 94 6.41 15.31 -11.28
N LYS A 95 7.58 15.34 -11.94
CA LYS A 95 8.35 14.13 -12.29
C LYS A 95 8.82 13.34 -11.07
N PRO A 96 9.57 13.94 -10.11
CA PRO A 96 10.01 13.21 -8.93
C PRO A 96 8.83 12.74 -8.06
N PHE A 97 7.77 13.55 -7.96
CA PHE A 97 6.53 13.15 -7.28
C PHE A 97 5.91 11.89 -7.89
N THR A 98 5.82 11.82 -9.22
CA THR A 98 5.28 10.66 -9.93
C THR A 98 6.10 9.40 -9.69
N ILE A 99 7.43 9.51 -9.70
CA ILE A 99 8.33 8.36 -9.44
C ILE A 99 8.13 7.84 -8.02
N VAL A 100 8.11 8.74 -7.02
CA VAL A 100 7.88 8.37 -5.61
C VAL A 100 6.52 7.73 -5.44
N PHE A 101 5.47 8.33 -6.00
CA PHE A 101 4.11 7.82 -5.92
C PHE A 101 4.01 6.40 -6.52
N ALA A 102 4.54 6.20 -7.74
CA ALA A 102 4.52 4.89 -8.40
C ALA A 102 5.32 3.84 -7.62
N SER A 103 6.50 4.22 -7.10
CA SER A 103 7.35 3.33 -6.32
C SER A 103 6.64 2.87 -5.04
N LEU A 104 6.06 3.80 -4.29
CA LEU A 104 5.28 3.47 -3.09
C LEU A 104 4.06 2.62 -3.46
N TYR A 105 3.31 2.99 -4.49
CA TYR A 105 2.17 2.19 -4.95
C TYR A 105 2.56 0.74 -5.21
N LEU A 106 3.64 0.52 -5.97
CA LEU A 106 4.13 -0.82 -6.32
C LEU A 106 4.60 -1.61 -5.09
N ILE A 107 5.31 -0.98 -4.16
CA ILE A 107 5.77 -1.63 -2.93
C ILE A 107 4.58 -2.14 -2.11
N TYR A 108 3.57 -1.28 -1.89
CA TYR A 108 2.39 -1.68 -1.13
C TYR A 108 1.46 -2.63 -1.91
N LEU A 109 1.47 -2.57 -3.25
CA LEU A 109 0.79 -3.54 -4.10
C LEU A 109 1.42 -4.93 -3.93
N LEU A 110 2.75 -5.01 -4.01
CA LEU A 110 3.51 -6.24 -3.83
C LEU A 110 3.31 -6.81 -2.43
N PHE A 111 3.29 -5.97 -1.41
CA PHE A 111 2.95 -6.40 -0.05
C PHE A 111 1.56 -7.05 0.04
N SER A 112 0.54 -6.43 -0.54
CA SER A 112 -0.81 -6.99 -0.60
C SER A 112 -0.84 -8.33 -1.36
N ALA A 113 -0.16 -8.42 -2.51
CA ALA A 113 -0.09 -9.63 -3.32
C ALA A 113 0.68 -10.77 -2.62
N ALA A 114 1.81 -10.47 -1.99
CA ALA A 114 2.60 -11.44 -1.23
C ALA A 114 1.80 -11.99 -0.03
N ARG A 115 1.00 -11.15 0.63
CA ARG A 115 0.09 -11.60 1.68
C ARG A 115 -0.99 -12.54 1.13
N LEU A 116 -1.62 -12.20 0.00
CA LEU A 116 -2.59 -13.08 -0.65
C LEU A 116 -1.97 -14.45 -0.98
N ALA A 117 -0.77 -14.46 -1.60
CA ALA A 117 -0.05 -15.69 -1.92
C ALA A 117 0.22 -16.55 -0.69
N ARG A 118 0.64 -15.95 0.43
CA ARG A 118 0.83 -16.67 1.70
C ARG A 118 -0.47 -17.27 2.23
N ILE A 119 -1.57 -16.51 2.19
CA ILE A 119 -2.87 -16.99 2.66
C ILE A 119 -3.34 -18.17 1.81
N MET A 120 -3.29 -18.04 0.48
CA MET A 120 -3.67 -19.10 -0.45
C MET A 120 -2.82 -20.38 -0.24
N HIS A 121 -1.51 -20.23 -0.06
CA HIS A 121 -0.61 -21.35 0.21
C HIS A 121 -0.87 -22.00 1.58
N SER A 122 -1.28 -21.22 2.58
CA SER A 122 -1.66 -21.77 3.90
C SER A 122 -3.02 -22.48 3.90
N THR A 123 -3.86 -22.29 2.88
CA THR A 123 -5.21 -22.83 2.79
C THR A 123 -5.35 -24.04 1.85
N GLY A 124 -4.28 -24.72 1.43
CA GLY A 124 -4.38 -25.97 0.68
C GLY A 124 -3.30 -27.01 1.06
N PRO A 125 -3.57 -28.34 0.99
CA PRO A 125 -4.83 -29.08 0.87
C PRO A 125 -5.14 -29.88 2.15
N HIS A 126 -6.22 -29.53 2.87
CA HIS A 126 -6.80 -30.40 3.92
C HIS A 126 -8.29 -30.72 3.70
N GLU A 127 -8.85 -30.36 2.54
CA GLU A 127 -10.23 -30.73 2.14
C GLU A 127 -10.23 -31.80 1.05
N ALA A 128 -9.50 -32.90 1.30
CA ALA A 128 -9.67 -34.16 0.58
C ALA A 128 -9.77 -35.26 1.65
N GLY A 129 -10.96 -35.42 2.21
CA GLY A 129 -11.35 -36.46 3.14
C GLY A 129 -12.85 -36.68 3.05
#